data_AF-A0A427YBU8-F1
#
_entry.id   AF-A0A427YBU8-F1
#
_cell.length_a   1.000
_cell.length_b   1.000
_cell.length_c   1.000
_cell.angle_alpha   90.00
_cell.angle_beta   90.00
_cell.angle_gamma   90.00
#
_symmetry.space_group_name_H-M   'P 1'
#
loop_
_entity.id
_entity.type
_entity.pdbx_description
1 polymer ?
#
loop_
_entity_poly.entity_id
_entity_poly.type
_entity_poly.pdbx_seq_one_letter_code
_entity_poly.pdbx_strand_id
1 'polypeptide(L)'
;MRRALLALAAIGISTVHALTGQWACADELCLTATRDNGIDTYTLQPVADIPHSHFGWMAVGWGAQMIGSPMVIVWPNEDGTFTLSQRQAIHHQEPPLVASPPRTATLESDLSWSNDTSTSITFTMPSNSDNTTSFIWALSNTNPANSDPGANLIEHTWRGVIFASMEADWTGNRIQMSSKFDTHSPANTKSGKASFALIAHITCGVLATMMVLPGGVVVPRITRGLTTSNWWFRFHQISQGICAIALIAAGFGIALRFGGELDSTHRKTGVALFALTIVQILLGLFAHYYTPGWRVRRFVFETKRGRGPSNFLHVIMGVIIVAVGWSTCWTGLTDEWHRRGHGIPKNGFRIGWGMIIMLWIAAYFLGIIFLLPRQLRIESKQRDEMRKYENNEVYRNSAVALANEYYMEERGVKVFSPTSDMHQLSPEVHGNGNDLPRSPTHSQYTFQSYPRSPETSPSQLNISSFGNSSSTYFGHFAAPGAPAPPNPSRPEGLDGGSVEHDPPATNLSANLSAVTIPITLAPSKAVSPPPPPRPPRQHNWNLMKNKI
;
A
#
# COMPACT_ATOMS: atom_id res chain seq x y z
N MET A 1 7.93 -32.96 -97.18
CA MET A 1 8.91 -32.30 -96.28
C MET A 1 8.39 -30.93 -95.82
N ARG A 2 7.47 -30.90 -94.85
CA ARG A 2 6.97 -29.67 -94.19
C ARG A 2 6.66 -29.97 -92.72
N ARG A 3 7.70 -30.30 -91.96
CA ARG A 3 7.70 -30.42 -90.50
C ARG A 3 9.10 -30.13 -89.99
N ALA A 4 9.37 -28.90 -89.58
CA ALA A 4 10.45 -28.54 -88.65
C ALA A 4 10.37 -27.04 -88.34
N LEU A 5 10.68 -26.68 -87.10
CA LEU A 5 10.81 -25.32 -86.53
C LEU A 5 9.53 -24.63 -86.03
N LEU A 6 9.00 -25.17 -84.93
CA LEU A 6 8.40 -24.36 -83.86
C LEU A 6 9.43 -24.31 -82.73
N ALA A 7 10.23 -23.24 -82.70
CA ALA A 7 11.18 -22.96 -81.63
C ALA A 7 10.41 -22.35 -80.45
N LEU A 8 10.32 -23.09 -79.35
CA LEU A 8 9.87 -22.59 -78.05
C LEU A 8 10.90 -21.58 -77.53
N ALA A 9 10.61 -20.29 -77.65
CA ALA A 9 11.24 -19.26 -76.85
C ALA A 9 10.55 -19.23 -75.47
N ALA A 10 11.05 -20.04 -74.53
CA ALA A 10 10.69 -19.92 -73.13
C ALA A 10 11.37 -18.65 -72.58
N ILE A 11 10.67 -17.51 -72.65
CA ILE A 11 11.06 -16.29 -71.95
C ILE A 11 10.93 -16.59 -70.45
N GLY A 12 12.06 -16.79 -69.79
CA GLY A 12 12.13 -16.83 -68.34
C GLY A 12 11.78 -15.45 -67.80
N ILE A 13 10.50 -15.24 -67.48
CA ILE A 13 10.07 -14.07 -66.70
C ILE A 13 10.61 -14.31 -65.29
N SER A 14 11.79 -13.77 -64.98
CA SER A 14 12.20 -13.59 -63.59
C SER A 14 11.18 -12.65 -62.97
N THR A 15 10.26 -13.21 -62.19
CA THR A 15 9.36 -12.41 -61.36
C THR A 15 10.22 -11.66 -60.37
N VAL A 16 10.47 -10.38 -60.66
CA VAL A 16 11.04 -9.46 -59.67
C VAL A 16 9.99 -9.36 -58.58
N HIS A 17 10.21 -10.05 -57.46
CA HIS A 17 9.37 -9.88 -56.29
C HIS A 17 9.58 -8.44 -55.80
N ALA A 18 8.53 -7.64 -55.87
CA ALA A 18 8.56 -6.30 -55.32
C ALA A 18 8.72 -6.42 -53.80
N LEU A 19 9.70 -5.69 -53.25
CA LEU A 19 9.82 -5.53 -51.81
C LEU A 19 8.54 -4.89 -51.29
N THR A 20 7.82 -5.60 -50.43
CA THR A 20 6.63 -5.07 -49.75
C THR A 20 6.95 -4.82 -48.29
N GLY A 21 6.19 -3.97 -47.63
CA GLY A 21 6.41 -3.66 -46.22
C GLY A 21 5.91 -2.30 -45.80
N GLN A 22 5.98 -2.06 -44.51
CA GLN A 22 5.56 -0.81 -43.90
C GLN A 22 6.49 -0.42 -42.75
N TRP A 23 6.66 0.88 -42.59
CA TRP A 23 7.21 1.49 -41.40
C TRP A 23 6.08 2.03 -40.51
N ALA A 24 6.09 1.70 -39.23
CA ALA A 24 5.09 2.13 -38.27
C ALA A 24 5.73 2.44 -36.91
N CYS A 25 5.33 3.57 -36.30
CA CYS A 25 5.80 3.95 -34.97
C CYS A 25 4.67 4.03 -33.97
N ALA A 26 4.97 3.61 -32.75
CA ALA A 26 4.27 4.00 -31.54
C ALA A 26 4.97 5.20 -30.90
N ASP A 27 4.66 5.48 -29.62
CA ASP A 27 5.19 6.64 -28.91
C ASP A 27 6.70 6.52 -28.64
N GLU A 28 7.21 5.31 -28.38
CA GLU A 28 8.61 5.10 -27.94
C GLU A 28 9.39 4.14 -28.85
N LEU A 29 8.72 3.39 -29.73
CA LEU A 29 9.35 2.42 -30.62
C LEU A 29 8.79 2.53 -32.04
N CYS A 30 9.70 2.52 -33.02
CA CYS A 30 9.43 2.34 -34.43
C CYS A 30 9.77 0.93 -34.86
N LEU A 31 8.89 0.37 -35.68
CA LEU A 31 9.02 -0.93 -36.34
C LEU A 31 9.04 -0.70 -37.85
N THR A 32 10.14 -1.11 -38.49
CA THR A 32 10.16 -1.35 -39.94
C THR A 32 9.90 -2.83 -40.16
N ALA A 33 8.90 -3.19 -40.96
CA ALA A 33 8.63 -4.56 -41.32
C ALA A 33 8.56 -4.67 -42.85
N THR A 34 9.47 -5.41 -43.46
CA THR A 34 9.51 -5.64 -44.91
C THR A 34 9.47 -7.13 -45.24
N ARG A 35 9.10 -7.46 -46.47
CA ARG A 35 8.98 -8.82 -46.99
C ARG A 35 9.63 -8.91 -48.35
N ASP A 36 10.57 -9.84 -48.48
CA ASP A 36 11.22 -10.17 -49.75
C ASP A 36 11.40 -11.69 -49.86
N ASN A 37 10.98 -12.27 -50.98
CA ASN A 37 11.14 -13.70 -51.28
C ASN A 37 10.72 -14.66 -50.14
N GLY A 38 9.64 -14.33 -49.41
CA GLY A 38 9.13 -15.15 -48.31
C GLY A 38 9.93 -15.03 -47.01
N ILE A 39 10.80 -14.03 -46.89
CA ILE A 39 11.49 -13.65 -45.66
C ILE A 39 10.93 -12.31 -45.19
N ASP A 40 10.51 -12.25 -43.93
CA ASP A 40 10.10 -11.01 -43.27
C ASP A 40 11.31 -10.43 -42.51
N THR A 41 11.67 -9.17 -42.79
CA THR A 41 12.74 -8.43 -42.11
C THR A 41 12.13 -7.40 -41.18
N TYR A 42 12.59 -7.36 -39.94
CA TYR A 42 12.12 -6.45 -38.91
C TYR A 42 13.28 -5.61 -38.37
N THR A 43 13.12 -4.29 -38.37
CA THR A 43 14.05 -3.35 -37.72
C THR A 43 13.33 -2.63 -36.61
N LEU A 44 13.86 -2.73 -35.39
CA LEU A 44 13.36 -2.04 -34.21
C LEU A 44 14.28 -0.86 -33.90
N GLN A 45 13.69 0.30 -33.64
CA GLN A 45 14.42 1.51 -33.27
C GLN A 45 13.59 2.35 -32.29
N PRO A 46 14.16 2.88 -31.20
CA PRO A 46 13.47 3.84 -30.35
C PRO A 46 13.10 5.12 -31.12
N VAL A 47 11.98 5.74 -30.73
CA VAL A 47 11.55 7.03 -31.33
C VAL A 47 12.45 8.17 -30.89
N ALA A 48 12.82 8.17 -29.61
CA ALA A 48 13.82 9.09 -29.08
C ALA A 48 15.24 8.55 -29.29
N ASP A 49 16.19 9.44 -29.46
CA ASP A 49 17.61 9.09 -29.47
C ASP A 49 18.03 8.67 -28.05
N ILE A 50 18.08 7.34 -27.83
CA ILE A 50 18.51 6.74 -26.57
C ILE A 50 19.93 6.21 -26.74
N PRO A 51 20.94 6.82 -26.10
CA PRO A 51 22.33 6.36 -26.20
C PRO A 51 22.47 4.93 -25.66
N HIS A 52 23.45 4.19 -26.18
CA HIS A 52 23.76 2.81 -25.78
C HIS A 52 23.80 2.63 -24.25
N SER A 53 24.43 3.55 -23.52
CA SER A 53 24.56 3.51 -22.05
C SER A 53 23.24 3.59 -21.28
N HIS A 54 22.16 4.04 -21.93
CA HIS A 54 20.80 4.12 -21.37
C HIS A 54 19.81 3.17 -22.07
N PHE A 55 20.28 2.40 -23.05
CA PHE A 55 19.47 1.43 -23.77
C PHE A 55 19.58 0.07 -23.11
N GLY A 56 18.42 -0.56 -22.84
CA GLY A 56 18.37 -1.88 -22.26
C GLY A 56 18.13 -2.95 -23.31
N TRP A 57 16.86 -3.12 -23.66
CA TRP A 57 16.41 -4.10 -24.63
C TRP A 57 15.11 -3.62 -25.28
N MET A 58 14.81 -4.11 -26.48
CA MET A 58 13.51 -3.90 -27.12
C MET A 58 12.95 -5.22 -27.62
N ALA A 59 11.63 -5.30 -27.68
CA ALA A 59 10.93 -6.50 -28.09
C ALA A 59 9.78 -6.18 -29.02
N VAL A 60 9.50 -7.14 -29.89
CA VAL A 60 8.27 -7.19 -30.68
C VAL A 60 7.67 -8.59 -30.56
N GLY A 61 6.34 -8.66 -30.43
CA GLY A 61 5.61 -9.92 -30.40
C GLY A 61 4.43 -9.90 -31.37
N TRP A 62 4.06 -11.07 -31.88
CA TRP A 62 3.01 -11.22 -32.88
C TRP A 62 1.68 -11.58 -32.19
N GLY A 63 0.79 -10.59 -32.06
CA GLY A 63 -0.50 -10.72 -31.39
C GLY A 63 -0.96 -9.40 -30.77
N ALA A 64 -2.11 -9.44 -30.07
CA ALA A 64 -2.72 -8.26 -29.43
C ALA A 64 -2.35 -8.09 -27.94
N GLN A 65 -1.73 -9.11 -27.32
CA GLN A 65 -1.37 -9.13 -25.90
C GLN A 65 -0.12 -9.97 -25.65
N MET A 66 0.57 -9.76 -24.53
CA MET A 66 1.81 -10.47 -24.18
C MET A 66 1.61 -11.98 -23.99
N ILE A 67 0.54 -12.38 -23.29
CA ILE A 67 0.25 -13.79 -23.02
C ILE A 67 -0.10 -14.52 -24.32
N GLY A 68 0.64 -15.59 -24.59
CA GLY A 68 0.46 -16.46 -25.74
C GLY A 68 1.11 -15.95 -27.03
N SER A 69 1.60 -14.72 -27.08
CA SER A 69 2.26 -14.19 -28.28
C SER A 69 3.72 -14.63 -28.33
N PRO A 70 4.20 -15.23 -29.45
CA PRO A 70 5.63 -15.37 -29.67
C PRO A 70 6.25 -13.99 -29.76
N MET A 71 7.47 -13.83 -29.26
CA MET A 71 8.18 -12.55 -29.30
C MET A 71 9.67 -12.73 -29.56
N VAL A 72 10.24 -11.71 -30.20
CA VAL A 72 11.67 -11.53 -30.38
C VAL A 72 12.09 -10.36 -29.52
N ILE A 73 13.08 -10.59 -28.68
CA ILE A 73 13.69 -9.59 -27.80
C ILE A 73 15.14 -9.45 -28.21
N VAL A 74 15.60 -8.20 -28.36
CA VAL A 74 16.95 -7.88 -28.82
C VAL A 74 17.58 -6.81 -27.95
N TRP A 75 18.89 -6.94 -27.74
CA TRP A 75 19.71 -5.96 -27.01
C TRP A 75 21.16 -5.97 -27.49
N PRO A 76 21.87 -4.83 -27.37
CA PRO A 76 23.31 -4.79 -27.59
C PRO A 76 24.06 -5.34 -26.37
N ASN A 77 25.22 -5.94 -26.60
CA ASN A 77 26.12 -6.46 -25.59
C ASN A 77 27.30 -5.48 -25.36
N GLU A 78 28.01 -5.62 -24.25
CA GLU A 78 29.17 -4.77 -23.92
C GLU A 78 30.33 -4.91 -24.91
N ASP A 79 30.44 -6.07 -25.58
CA ASP A 79 31.46 -6.35 -26.60
C ASP A 79 31.11 -5.77 -27.99
N GLY A 80 30.02 -5.02 -28.10
CA GLY A 80 29.54 -4.44 -29.36
C GLY A 80 28.75 -5.40 -30.25
N THR A 81 28.56 -6.66 -29.83
CA THR A 81 27.66 -7.60 -30.51
C THR A 81 26.21 -7.36 -30.09
N PHE A 82 25.27 -8.11 -30.67
CA PHE A 82 23.86 -8.07 -30.29
C PHE A 82 23.38 -9.47 -29.92
N THR A 83 22.45 -9.53 -28.98
CA THR A 83 21.75 -10.76 -28.60
C THR A 83 20.34 -10.74 -29.13
N LEU A 84 19.91 -11.88 -29.68
CA LEU A 84 18.53 -12.14 -30.08
C LEU A 84 17.98 -13.26 -29.21
N SER A 85 16.79 -13.05 -28.64
CA SER A 85 16.11 -14.01 -27.79
C SER A 85 14.66 -14.21 -28.26
N GLN A 86 14.30 -15.46 -28.55
CA GLN A 86 12.91 -15.82 -28.89
C GLN A 86 12.20 -16.41 -27.68
N ARG A 87 11.12 -15.75 -27.26
CA ARG A 87 10.40 -16.08 -26.03
C ARG A 87 8.89 -16.15 -26.24
N GLN A 88 8.15 -16.68 -25.27
CA GLN A 88 6.70 -16.67 -25.28
C GLN A 88 6.15 -16.66 -23.85
N ALA A 89 5.34 -15.65 -23.51
CA ALA A 89 4.78 -15.53 -22.17
C ALA A 89 3.56 -16.43 -21.98
N ILE A 90 3.53 -17.15 -20.85
CA ILE A 90 2.35 -17.92 -20.39
C ILE A 90 1.47 -17.05 -19.49
N HIS A 91 2.09 -16.11 -18.77
CA HIS A 91 1.45 -15.17 -17.86
C HIS A 91 2.08 -13.77 -18.01
N HIS A 92 1.63 -12.79 -17.23
CA HIS A 92 2.26 -11.47 -17.11
C HIS A 92 3.54 -11.55 -16.26
N GLN A 93 4.48 -12.39 -16.68
CA GLN A 93 5.79 -12.59 -16.06
C GLN A 93 6.85 -12.58 -17.16
N GLU A 94 8.13 -12.60 -16.78
CA GLU A 94 9.22 -12.73 -17.73
C GLU A 94 8.97 -13.93 -18.68
N PRO A 95 8.92 -13.70 -20.00
CA PRO A 95 8.71 -14.76 -20.98
C PRO A 95 9.88 -15.76 -20.95
N PRO A 96 9.63 -17.08 -20.77
CA PRO A 96 10.67 -18.09 -20.93
C PRO A 96 11.14 -18.21 -22.39
N LEU A 97 12.39 -18.67 -22.57
CA LEU A 97 12.96 -18.98 -23.87
C LEU A 97 12.18 -20.11 -24.56
N VAL A 98 11.95 -19.97 -25.87
CA VAL A 98 11.31 -20.99 -26.70
C VAL A 98 12.41 -21.79 -27.41
N ALA A 99 12.60 -23.05 -27.00
CA ALA A 99 13.67 -23.90 -27.54
C ALA A 99 13.50 -24.28 -29.03
N SER A 100 12.26 -24.26 -29.54
CA SER A 100 11.96 -24.61 -30.93
C SER A 100 10.78 -23.77 -31.44
N PRO A 101 11.02 -22.48 -31.77
CA PRO A 101 9.96 -21.60 -32.20
C PRO A 101 9.47 -22.02 -33.60
N PRO A 102 8.15 -21.91 -33.90
CA PRO A 102 7.62 -22.28 -35.22
C PRO A 102 8.27 -21.52 -36.38
N ARG A 103 8.78 -20.32 -36.11
CA ARG A 103 9.56 -19.50 -37.02
C ARG A 103 10.82 -19.06 -36.29
N THR A 104 11.98 -19.45 -36.78
CA THR A 104 13.27 -19.08 -36.19
C THR A 104 13.66 -17.69 -36.66
N ALA A 105 14.04 -16.82 -35.73
CA ALA A 105 14.53 -15.49 -36.03
C ALA A 105 16.06 -15.50 -36.13
N THR A 106 16.59 -14.79 -37.13
CA THR A 106 18.02 -14.68 -37.40
C THR A 106 18.44 -13.22 -37.27
N LEU A 107 19.46 -12.95 -36.46
CA LEU A 107 19.97 -11.59 -36.26
C LEU A 107 20.75 -11.12 -37.50
N GLU A 108 20.49 -9.90 -37.95
CA GLU A 108 21.22 -9.25 -39.04
C GLU A 108 22.21 -8.23 -38.47
N SER A 109 23.36 -8.72 -37.99
CA SER A 109 24.37 -7.91 -37.30
C SER A 109 24.89 -6.75 -38.17
N ASP A 110 25.05 -6.95 -39.47
CA ASP A 110 25.55 -5.93 -40.41
C ASP A 110 24.55 -4.77 -40.62
N LEU A 111 23.28 -5.00 -40.31
CA LEU A 111 22.20 -4.01 -40.39
C LEU A 111 21.81 -3.48 -38.99
N SER A 112 22.54 -3.88 -37.95
CA SER A 112 22.30 -3.52 -36.57
C SER A 112 23.42 -2.61 -36.07
N TRP A 113 23.05 -1.61 -35.27
CA TRP A 113 24.00 -0.68 -34.66
C TRP A 113 23.47 -0.15 -33.33
N SER A 114 24.39 0.15 -32.42
CA SER A 114 24.12 0.81 -31.14
C SER A 114 25.30 1.70 -30.81
N ASN A 115 25.07 2.98 -30.54
CA ASN A 115 26.11 3.97 -30.31
C ASN A 115 25.64 5.04 -29.31
N ASP A 116 26.42 6.12 -29.15
CA ASP A 116 26.13 7.20 -28.21
C ASP A 116 24.93 8.08 -28.59
N THR A 117 24.28 7.84 -29.73
CA THR A 117 23.07 8.60 -30.12
C THR A 117 21.82 7.75 -30.06
N SER A 118 21.83 6.53 -30.60
CA SER A 118 20.64 5.69 -30.66
C SER A 118 21.00 4.21 -30.84
N THR A 119 19.98 3.36 -30.97
CA THR A 119 20.12 1.92 -31.20
C THR A 119 19.10 1.46 -32.22
N SER A 120 19.52 0.67 -33.20
CA SER A 120 18.66 0.03 -34.20
C SER A 120 19.10 -1.40 -34.38
N ILE A 121 18.21 -2.36 -34.20
CA ILE A 121 18.54 -3.79 -34.33
C ILE A 121 17.60 -4.41 -35.35
N THR A 122 18.19 -5.13 -36.30
CA THR A 122 17.50 -5.76 -37.42
C THR A 122 17.60 -7.29 -37.31
N PHE A 123 16.51 -7.98 -37.61
CA PHE A 123 16.48 -9.44 -37.68
C PHE A 123 15.51 -9.91 -38.77
N THR A 124 15.68 -11.14 -39.22
CA THR A 124 14.85 -11.79 -40.24
C THR A 124 14.11 -13.00 -39.68
N MET A 125 12.97 -13.33 -40.27
CA MET A 125 12.17 -14.53 -39.95
C MET A 125 11.52 -15.08 -41.22
N PRO A 126 11.25 -16.40 -41.31
CA PRO A 126 10.38 -16.95 -42.34
C PRO A 126 9.02 -16.25 -42.33
N SER A 127 8.52 -15.89 -43.51
CA SER A 127 7.21 -15.26 -43.63
C SER A 127 6.10 -16.24 -43.27
N ASN A 128 5.06 -15.74 -42.60
CA ASN A 128 3.83 -16.50 -42.35
C ASN A 128 2.73 -16.21 -43.37
N SER A 129 3.04 -15.46 -44.43
CA SER A 129 2.09 -15.00 -45.46
C SER A 129 0.92 -14.14 -44.95
N ASP A 130 0.95 -13.68 -43.69
CA ASP A 130 -0.07 -12.77 -43.18
C ASP A 130 0.17 -11.37 -43.76
N ASN A 131 -0.93 -10.73 -44.19
CA ASN A 131 -0.89 -9.46 -44.90
C ASN A 131 -0.91 -8.27 -43.95
N THR A 132 -1.62 -8.40 -42.83
CA THR A 132 -1.69 -7.38 -41.78
C THR A 132 -1.47 -8.06 -40.45
N THR A 133 -0.50 -7.55 -39.69
CA THR A 133 -0.13 -8.14 -38.41
C THR A 133 -0.24 -7.11 -37.29
N SER A 134 -0.84 -7.52 -36.17
CA SER A 134 -0.78 -6.77 -34.92
C SER A 134 0.48 -7.17 -34.18
N PHE A 135 1.26 -6.16 -33.82
CA PHE A 135 2.50 -6.31 -33.08
C PHE A 135 2.31 -5.71 -31.69
N ILE A 136 2.56 -6.49 -30.63
CA ILE A 136 2.90 -5.89 -29.35
C ILE A 136 4.35 -5.47 -29.37
N TRP A 137 4.71 -4.41 -28.65
CA TRP A 137 6.10 -4.01 -28.49
C TRP A 137 6.40 -3.65 -27.04
N ALA A 138 7.67 -3.74 -26.69
CA ALA A 138 8.18 -3.32 -25.39
C ALA A 138 9.60 -2.75 -25.52
N LEU A 139 9.95 -1.82 -24.63
CA LEU A 139 11.26 -1.19 -24.55
C LEU A 139 11.66 -1.04 -23.08
N SER A 140 12.89 -1.41 -22.76
CA SER A 140 13.51 -1.25 -21.44
C SER A 140 14.78 -0.42 -21.56
N ASN A 141 15.06 0.35 -20.51
CA ASN A 141 16.29 1.12 -20.35
C ASN A 141 17.36 0.36 -19.52
N THR A 142 17.10 -0.89 -19.15
CA THR A 142 18.04 -1.71 -18.37
C THR A 142 18.52 -2.88 -19.20
N ASN A 143 19.83 -2.91 -19.46
CA ASN A 143 20.48 -3.95 -20.23
C ASN A 143 20.61 -5.22 -19.38
N PRO A 144 20.38 -6.43 -19.92
CA PRO A 144 20.61 -7.68 -19.19
C PRO A 144 22.07 -7.94 -18.81
N ALA A 145 23.03 -7.18 -19.36
CA ALA A 145 24.47 -7.27 -19.14
C ALA A 145 25.07 -8.67 -19.43
N ASN A 146 24.37 -9.46 -20.25
CA ASN A 146 24.76 -10.81 -20.63
C ASN A 146 24.34 -11.08 -22.08
N SER A 147 25.21 -11.75 -22.84
CA SER A 147 24.96 -12.17 -24.22
C SER A 147 24.16 -13.47 -24.35
N ASP A 148 23.80 -14.11 -23.24
CA ASP A 148 22.93 -15.29 -23.21
C ASP A 148 21.49 -14.92 -23.62
N PRO A 149 20.91 -15.52 -24.68
CA PRO A 149 19.50 -15.34 -25.03
C PRO A 149 18.53 -15.66 -23.87
N GLY A 150 18.92 -16.51 -22.93
CA GLY A 150 18.17 -16.85 -21.72
C GLY A 150 18.37 -15.88 -20.54
N ALA A 151 19.13 -14.79 -20.68
CA ALA A 151 19.41 -13.85 -19.60
C ALA A 151 18.14 -13.27 -18.98
N ASN A 152 18.10 -13.11 -17.66
CA ASN A 152 16.93 -12.56 -16.98
C ASN A 152 16.67 -11.11 -17.43
N LEU A 153 15.44 -10.83 -17.84
CA LEU A 153 14.98 -9.53 -18.28
C LEU A 153 14.15 -8.89 -17.17
N ILE A 154 14.52 -7.67 -16.77
CA ILE A 154 13.62 -6.86 -15.95
C ILE A 154 12.40 -6.42 -16.76
N GLU A 155 11.31 -6.09 -16.08
CA GLU A 155 10.09 -5.56 -16.72
C GLU A 155 10.43 -4.35 -17.60
N HIS A 156 9.84 -4.31 -18.80
CA HIS A 156 9.99 -3.19 -19.71
C HIS A 156 9.52 -1.86 -19.07
N THR A 157 10.13 -0.76 -19.47
CA THR A 157 9.72 0.58 -19.04
C THR A 157 8.54 1.09 -19.87
N TRP A 158 8.49 0.72 -21.15
CA TRP A 158 7.43 1.09 -22.08
C TRP A 158 6.91 -0.11 -22.87
N ARG A 159 5.64 -0.06 -23.26
CA ARG A 159 4.99 -1.09 -24.10
C ARG A 159 3.82 -0.51 -24.88
N GLY A 160 3.40 -1.21 -25.92
CA GLY A 160 2.19 -0.86 -26.66
C GLY A 160 1.86 -1.85 -27.76
N VAL A 161 1.02 -1.40 -28.70
CA VAL A 161 0.62 -2.16 -29.88
C VAL A 161 0.88 -1.30 -31.13
N ILE A 162 1.42 -1.91 -32.18
CA ILE A 162 1.65 -1.34 -33.51
C ILE A 162 0.94 -2.25 -34.52
N PHE A 163 0.42 -1.67 -35.60
CA PHE A 163 -0.13 -2.42 -36.73
C PHE A 163 0.72 -2.10 -37.96
N ALA A 164 1.17 -3.13 -38.67
CA ALA A 164 1.86 -2.96 -39.94
C ALA A 164 1.32 -3.94 -40.99
N SER A 165 1.18 -3.43 -42.21
CA SER A 165 0.85 -4.19 -43.40
C SER A 165 2.12 -4.64 -44.09
N MET A 166 2.24 -5.94 -44.33
CA MET A 166 3.37 -6.54 -45.05
C MET A 166 3.16 -6.53 -46.57
N GLU A 167 1.99 -6.11 -47.06
CA GLU A 167 1.66 -6.01 -48.50
C GLU A 167 1.78 -4.60 -49.08
N ALA A 168 2.00 -3.59 -48.25
CA ALA A 168 2.15 -2.23 -48.76
C ALA A 168 3.39 -2.13 -49.66
N ASP A 169 3.28 -1.41 -50.78
CA ASP A 169 4.44 -1.16 -51.63
C ASP A 169 5.52 -0.43 -50.80
N TRP A 170 6.72 -1.00 -50.73
CA TRP A 170 7.80 -0.38 -49.97
C TRP A 170 8.30 0.87 -50.71
N THR A 171 7.82 2.03 -50.29
CA THR A 171 8.24 3.32 -50.88
C THR A 171 9.54 3.86 -50.27
N GLY A 172 10.10 3.19 -49.25
CA GLY A 172 11.25 3.66 -48.47
C GLY A 172 11.00 4.96 -47.69
N ASN A 173 9.82 5.56 -47.84
CA ASN A 173 9.48 6.84 -47.25
C ASN A 173 8.85 6.62 -45.87
N ARG A 174 9.32 7.36 -44.86
CA ARG A 174 8.76 7.32 -43.50
C ARG A 174 7.36 7.89 -43.50
N ILE A 175 6.35 7.05 -43.72
CA ILE A 175 4.95 7.44 -43.54
C ILE A 175 4.70 7.45 -42.04
N GLN A 176 4.81 8.63 -41.43
CA GLN A 176 4.36 8.81 -40.05
C GLN A 176 2.87 8.54 -40.05
N MET A 177 2.45 7.36 -39.57
CA MET A 177 1.04 7.06 -39.37
C MET A 177 0.52 8.04 -38.31
N SER A 178 0.03 9.19 -38.77
CA SER A 178 -0.91 10.00 -38.01
C SER A 178 -2.04 9.06 -37.69
N SER A 179 -2.16 8.75 -36.42
CA SER A 179 -2.95 7.63 -35.93
C SER A 179 -4.45 8.01 -35.91
N LYS A 180 -4.97 8.52 -37.04
CA LYS A 180 -6.39 8.67 -37.38
C LYS A 180 -6.84 7.40 -38.09
N PHE A 181 -7.14 6.35 -37.32
CA PHE A 181 -7.96 5.25 -37.80
C PHE A 181 -9.12 5.09 -36.82
N ASP A 182 -10.32 5.36 -37.32
CA ASP A 182 -11.60 5.16 -36.63
C ASP A 182 -11.77 3.68 -36.33
N THR A 183 -11.35 3.29 -35.13
CA THR A 183 -11.54 1.93 -34.65
C THR A 183 -12.83 1.93 -33.83
N HIS A 184 -13.90 1.34 -34.36
CA HIS A 184 -15.06 0.90 -33.58
C HIS A 184 -14.74 -0.33 -32.68
N SER A 185 -13.46 -0.52 -32.31
CA SER A 185 -13.11 -1.26 -31.10
C SER A 185 -13.44 -0.39 -29.89
N PRO A 186 -13.97 -0.96 -28.80
CA PRO A 186 -14.37 -0.20 -27.63
C PRO A 186 -13.17 0.60 -27.11
N ALA A 187 -13.29 1.92 -27.25
CA ALA A 187 -12.39 2.98 -26.82
C ALA A 187 -11.26 2.54 -25.86
N ASN A 188 -10.11 2.19 -26.41
CA ASN A 188 -8.83 2.39 -25.69
C ASN A 188 -8.09 3.52 -26.39
N THR A 189 -8.45 4.70 -25.89
CA THR A 189 -8.00 6.04 -26.20
C THR A 189 -6.49 6.20 -26.36
N LYS A 190 -6.12 6.81 -27.50
CA LYS A 190 -4.86 7.53 -27.77
C LYS A 190 -4.72 8.82 -26.97
N SER A 191 -4.84 8.71 -25.66
CA SER A 191 -4.47 9.75 -24.71
C SER A 191 -4.03 8.96 -23.50
N GLY A 192 -2.82 9.20 -22.99
CA GLY A 192 -2.30 8.62 -21.74
C GLY A 192 -3.14 9.04 -20.51
N LYS A 193 -4.44 8.78 -20.55
CA LYS A 193 -5.35 8.83 -19.41
C LYS A 193 -4.94 7.65 -18.55
N ALA A 194 -4.40 7.96 -17.37
CA ALA A 194 -4.18 6.98 -16.32
C ALA A 194 -5.40 6.05 -16.24
N SER A 195 -5.16 4.75 -16.17
CA SER A 195 -6.25 3.78 -16.05
C SER A 195 -7.14 4.20 -14.88
N PHE A 196 -8.46 4.02 -15.01
CA PHE A 196 -9.38 4.41 -13.94
C PHE A 196 -9.00 3.75 -12.60
N ALA A 197 -8.46 2.53 -12.66
CA ALA A 197 -7.87 1.84 -11.52
C ALA A 197 -6.69 2.60 -10.89
N LEU A 198 -5.74 3.11 -11.71
CA LEU A 198 -4.62 3.92 -11.21
C LEU A 198 -5.11 5.21 -10.55
N ILE A 199 -6.04 5.92 -11.18
CA ILE A 199 -6.63 7.15 -10.62
C ILE A 199 -7.31 6.85 -9.28
N ALA A 200 -8.08 5.76 -9.20
CA ALA A 200 -8.75 5.35 -7.98
C ALA A 200 -7.75 4.97 -6.87
N HIS A 201 -6.71 4.21 -7.20
CA HIS A 201 -5.63 3.87 -6.25
C HIS A 201 -4.96 5.12 -5.67
N ILE A 202 -4.55 6.05 -6.54
CA ILE A 202 -3.91 7.30 -6.13
C ILE A 202 -4.86 8.12 -5.25
N THR A 203 -6.13 8.25 -5.66
CA THR A 203 -7.13 9.01 -4.92
C THR A 203 -7.35 8.44 -3.52
N CYS A 204 -7.57 7.13 -3.41
CA CYS A 204 -7.73 6.45 -2.12
C CYS A 204 -6.48 6.60 -1.26
N GLY A 205 -5.30 6.38 -1.82
CA GLY A 205 -4.02 6.50 -1.12
C GLY A 205 -3.77 7.89 -0.59
N VAL A 206 -3.94 8.93 -1.42
CA VAL A 206 -3.75 10.34 -1.04
C VAL A 206 -4.77 10.76 0.01
N LEU A 207 -6.07 10.45 -0.16
CA LEU A 207 -7.08 10.79 0.84
C LEU A 207 -6.77 10.13 2.20
N ALA A 208 -6.34 8.87 2.20
CA ALA A 208 -5.96 8.17 3.42
C ALA A 208 -4.73 8.82 4.08
N THR A 209 -3.61 8.94 3.36
CA THR A 209 -2.30 9.28 3.94
C THR A 209 -2.04 10.77 4.09
N MET A 210 -2.66 11.61 3.24
CA MET A 210 -2.46 13.07 3.27
C MET A 210 -3.57 13.81 4.01
N MET A 211 -4.73 13.20 4.24
CA MET A 211 -5.86 13.88 4.90
C MET A 211 -6.38 13.13 6.12
N VAL A 212 -6.89 11.90 5.95
CA VAL A 212 -7.61 11.20 7.02
C VAL A 212 -6.69 10.81 8.16
N LEU A 213 -5.56 10.15 7.87
CA LEU A 213 -4.59 9.71 8.88
C LEU A 213 -4.02 10.89 9.69
N PRO A 214 -3.42 11.94 9.09
CA PRO A 214 -2.93 13.09 9.86
C PRO A 214 -4.06 13.83 10.60
N GLY A 215 -5.20 14.01 9.94
CA GLY A 215 -6.36 14.70 10.49
C GLY A 215 -6.87 14.06 11.78
N GLY A 216 -7.02 12.72 11.81
CA GLY A 216 -7.47 12.05 13.04
C GLY A 216 -6.41 11.96 14.13
N VAL A 217 -5.13 12.25 13.88
CA VAL A 217 -4.11 12.45 14.92
C VAL A 217 -4.15 13.88 15.48
N VAL A 218 -4.30 14.88 14.61
CA VAL A 218 -4.29 16.30 15.00
C VAL A 218 -5.59 16.75 15.67
N VAL A 219 -6.76 16.31 15.18
CA VAL A 219 -8.07 16.73 15.72
C VAL A 219 -8.21 16.42 17.22
N PRO A 220 -7.95 15.20 17.72
CA PRO A 220 -7.97 14.91 19.15
C PRO A 220 -7.02 15.79 19.96
N ARG A 221 -5.83 16.11 19.41
CA ARG A 221 -4.85 16.95 20.09
C ARG A 221 -5.39 18.37 20.30
N ILE A 222 -5.97 18.95 19.25
CA ILE A 222 -6.50 20.31 19.31
C ILE A 222 -7.76 20.35 20.18
N THR A 223 -8.72 19.48 19.92
CA THR A 223 -10.03 19.49 20.59
C THR A 223 -9.92 19.20 22.09
N ARG A 224 -9.05 18.28 22.54
CA ARG A 224 -8.85 18.02 23.99
C ARG A 224 -8.32 19.23 24.76
N GLY A 225 -7.62 20.16 24.10
CA GLY A 225 -7.18 21.40 24.74
C GLY A 225 -8.24 22.50 24.74
N LEU A 226 -9.20 22.45 23.82
CA LEU A 226 -10.23 23.49 23.63
C LEU A 226 -11.56 23.15 24.30
N THR A 227 -11.94 21.87 24.36
CA THR A 227 -13.26 21.43 24.83
C THR A 227 -13.15 20.24 25.79
N THR A 228 -14.14 20.10 26.68
CA THR A 228 -14.36 18.92 27.52
C THR A 228 -15.32 17.91 26.89
N SER A 229 -15.84 18.19 25.70
CA SER A 229 -16.79 17.30 25.00
C SER A 229 -16.11 16.00 24.54
N ASN A 230 -16.87 14.91 24.51
CA ASN A 230 -16.41 13.60 24.06
C ASN A 230 -16.56 13.38 22.55
N TRP A 231 -17.04 14.38 21.78
CA TRP A 231 -17.26 14.20 20.33
C TRP A 231 -15.96 13.86 19.59
N TRP A 232 -14.82 14.42 20.02
CA TRP A 232 -13.53 14.19 19.38
C TRP A 232 -13.17 12.71 19.36
N PHE A 233 -13.59 11.96 20.38
CA PHE A 233 -13.34 10.54 20.47
C PHE A 233 -14.13 9.78 19.42
N ARG A 234 -15.43 10.06 19.28
CA ARG A 234 -16.27 9.47 18.21
C ARG A 234 -15.75 9.83 16.82
N PHE A 235 -15.36 11.09 16.62
CA PHE A 235 -14.75 11.53 15.37
C PHE A 235 -13.46 10.76 15.07
N HIS A 236 -12.57 10.62 16.05
CA HIS A 236 -11.34 9.84 15.91
C HIS A 236 -11.64 8.38 15.54
N GLN A 237 -12.59 7.74 16.22
CA GLN A 237 -12.99 6.37 15.94
C GLN A 237 -13.55 6.19 14.53
N ILE A 238 -14.44 7.09 14.07
CA ILE A 238 -15.01 6.99 12.73
C ILE A 238 -13.95 7.27 11.67
N SER A 239 -13.19 8.37 11.82
CA SER A 239 -12.18 8.76 10.82
C SER A 239 -11.03 7.75 10.72
N GLN A 240 -10.49 7.28 11.83
CA GLN A 240 -9.33 6.37 11.85
C GLN A 240 -9.73 4.90 11.81
N GLY A 241 -10.76 4.52 12.56
CA GLY A 241 -11.19 3.13 12.68
C GLY A 241 -12.01 2.63 11.50
N ILE A 242 -12.71 3.52 10.78
CA ILE A 242 -13.58 3.13 9.66
C ILE A 242 -13.08 3.75 8.36
N CYS A 243 -12.99 5.08 8.27
CA CYS A 243 -12.66 5.74 7.00
C CYS A 243 -11.23 5.45 6.54
N ALA A 244 -10.23 5.55 7.43
CA ALA A 244 -8.85 5.30 7.07
C ALA A 244 -8.63 3.86 6.60
N ILE A 245 -9.10 2.86 7.36
CA ILE A 245 -8.96 1.45 6.96
C ILE A 245 -9.71 1.15 5.66
N ALA A 246 -10.91 1.71 5.45
CA ALA A 246 -11.64 1.51 4.21
C ALA A 246 -10.87 2.06 2.99
N LEU A 247 -10.32 3.27 3.09
CA LEU A 247 -9.53 3.87 2.01
C LEU A 247 -8.21 3.14 1.77
N ILE A 248 -7.50 2.74 2.84
CA ILE A 248 -6.24 1.99 2.72
C ILE A 248 -6.52 0.60 2.13
N ALA A 249 -7.55 -0.10 2.60
CA ALA A 249 -7.94 -1.41 2.08
C ALA A 249 -8.37 -1.32 0.60
N ALA A 250 -9.15 -0.29 0.23
CA ALA A 250 -9.52 -0.05 -1.16
C ALA A 250 -8.29 0.24 -2.03
N GLY A 251 -7.41 1.15 -1.60
CA GLY A 251 -6.16 1.47 -2.30
C GLY A 251 -5.27 0.24 -2.46
N PHE A 252 -5.09 -0.54 -1.39
CA PHE A 252 -4.31 -1.78 -1.40
C PHE A 252 -4.93 -2.85 -2.31
N GLY A 253 -6.25 -3.07 -2.22
CA GLY A 253 -6.96 -4.04 -3.06
C GLY A 253 -6.93 -3.69 -4.55
N ILE A 254 -6.97 -2.40 -4.90
CA ILE A 254 -6.76 -1.95 -6.28
C ILE A 254 -5.31 -2.19 -6.70
N ALA A 255 -4.34 -1.94 -5.81
CA ALA A 255 -2.92 -2.14 -6.09
C ALA A 255 -2.58 -3.58 -6.49
N LEU A 256 -3.25 -4.57 -5.87
CA LEU A 256 -3.09 -5.99 -6.20
C LEU A 256 -3.43 -6.31 -7.67
N ARG A 257 -4.28 -5.50 -8.33
CA ARG A 257 -4.62 -5.70 -9.75
C ARG A 257 -3.51 -5.26 -10.70
N PHE A 258 -2.55 -4.47 -10.22
CA PHE A 258 -1.43 -4.06 -11.06
C PHE A 258 -0.35 -5.14 -11.20
N GLY A 259 -0.39 -6.20 -10.38
CA GLY A 259 0.58 -7.29 -10.41
C GLY A 259 2.02 -6.86 -10.07
N GLY A 260 2.96 -7.78 -10.31
CA GLY A 260 4.38 -7.60 -10.06
C GLY A 260 4.81 -7.90 -8.62
N GLU A 261 6.11 -7.98 -8.42
CA GLU A 261 6.73 -8.36 -7.15
C GLU A 261 6.69 -7.22 -6.11
N LEU A 262 6.96 -7.54 -4.84
CA LEU A 262 7.13 -6.56 -3.76
C LEU A 262 8.55 -5.97 -3.78
N ASP A 263 9.02 -5.53 -4.93
CA ASP A 263 10.39 -5.10 -5.17
C ASP A 263 10.61 -3.61 -4.87
N SER A 264 9.60 -2.77 -5.09
CA SER A 264 9.70 -1.32 -4.89
C SER A 264 9.46 -0.86 -3.45
N THR A 265 10.06 0.28 -3.09
CA THR A 265 9.86 0.93 -1.79
C THR A 265 8.39 1.30 -1.55
N HIS A 266 7.69 1.76 -2.58
CA HIS A 266 6.26 2.07 -2.49
C HIS A 266 5.43 0.84 -2.12
N ARG A 267 5.67 -0.31 -2.78
CA ARG A 267 4.94 -1.55 -2.50
C ARG A 267 5.22 -2.07 -1.10
N LYS A 268 6.50 -2.08 -0.69
CA LYS A 268 6.93 -2.48 0.67
C LYS A 268 6.30 -1.59 1.75
N THR A 269 6.36 -0.28 1.58
CA THR A 269 5.76 0.68 2.53
C THR A 269 4.24 0.64 2.53
N GLY A 270 3.59 0.40 1.38
CA GLY A 270 2.14 0.20 1.27
C GLY A 270 1.65 -1.05 2.00
N VAL A 271 2.36 -2.18 1.88
CA VAL A 271 2.08 -3.40 2.67
C VAL A 271 2.26 -3.12 4.17
N ALA A 272 3.37 -2.48 4.55
CA ALA A 272 3.62 -2.10 5.95
C ALA A 272 2.52 -1.18 6.50
N LEU A 273 2.08 -0.17 5.74
CA LEU A 273 1.01 0.75 6.11
C LEU A 273 -0.31 0.01 6.36
N PHE A 274 -0.68 -0.92 5.48
CA PHE A 274 -1.89 -1.72 5.62
C PHE A 274 -1.85 -2.58 6.90
N ALA A 275 -0.77 -3.32 7.10
CA ALA A 275 -0.60 -4.16 8.29
C ALA A 275 -0.58 -3.35 9.59
N LEU A 276 0.21 -2.26 9.63
CA LEU A 276 0.32 -1.40 10.81
C LEU A 276 -1.02 -0.74 11.17
N THR A 277 -1.83 -0.37 10.18
CA THR A 277 -3.14 0.23 10.43
C THR A 277 -4.10 -0.77 11.09
N ILE A 278 -4.10 -2.04 10.66
CA ILE A 278 -4.88 -3.09 11.32
C ILE A 278 -4.44 -3.26 12.78
N VAL A 279 -3.14 -3.38 13.02
CA VAL A 279 -2.57 -3.49 14.38
C VAL A 279 -2.96 -2.28 15.22
N GLN A 280 -2.92 -1.08 14.66
CA GLN A 280 -3.26 0.15 15.35
C GLN A 280 -4.74 0.26 15.73
N ILE A 281 -5.64 -0.25 14.89
CA ILE A 281 -7.08 -0.31 15.20
C ILE A 281 -7.32 -1.29 16.34
N LEU A 282 -6.72 -2.49 16.28
CA LEU A 282 -6.81 -3.47 17.37
C LEU A 282 -6.22 -2.92 18.67
N LEU A 283 -5.09 -2.24 18.59
CA LEU A 283 -4.46 -1.59 19.74
C LEU A 283 -5.34 -0.46 20.30
N GLY A 284 -6.00 0.32 19.45
CA GLY A 284 -6.95 1.35 19.87
C GLY A 284 -8.19 0.75 20.55
N LEU A 285 -8.74 -0.34 20.00
CA LEU A 285 -9.84 -1.08 20.61
C LEU A 285 -9.44 -1.62 21.99
N PHE A 286 -8.27 -2.25 22.07
CA PHE A 286 -7.72 -2.75 23.31
C PHE A 286 -7.48 -1.61 24.33
N ALA A 287 -6.83 -0.53 23.93
CA ALA A 287 -6.50 0.58 24.84
C ALA A 287 -7.74 1.31 25.39
N HIS A 288 -8.84 1.34 24.63
CA HIS A 288 -10.04 2.10 25.01
C HIS A 288 -11.19 1.27 25.58
N TYR A 289 -11.35 0.01 25.16
CA TYR A 289 -12.49 -0.82 25.57
C TYR A 289 -12.11 -1.93 26.55
N TYR A 290 -10.88 -2.42 26.50
CA TYR A 290 -10.46 -3.46 27.44
C TYR A 290 -10.15 -2.83 28.80
N THR A 291 -11.02 -3.08 29.78
CA THR A 291 -10.76 -2.74 31.18
C THR A 291 -10.27 -4.00 31.89
N PRO A 292 -8.98 -4.07 32.28
CA PRO A 292 -8.50 -5.21 33.05
C PRO A 292 -9.28 -5.31 34.37
N GLY A 293 -9.68 -6.53 34.73
CA GLY A 293 -10.38 -6.83 35.98
C GLY A 293 -9.58 -6.35 37.20
N TRP A 294 -10.28 -6.08 38.31
CA TRP A 294 -9.70 -5.41 39.49
C TRP A 294 -8.41 -6.07 40.02
N ARG A 295 -8.30 -7.40 39.94
CA ARG A 295 -7.12 -8.16 40.39
C ARG A 295 -5.86 -7.84 39.58
N VAL A 296 -6.01 -7.56 38.29
CA VAL A 296 -4.89 -7.30 37.37
C VAL A 296 -4.45 -5.83 37.46
N ARG A 297 -5.35 -4.89 37.81
CA ARG A 297 -5.00 -3.48 38.01
C ARG A 297 -3.92 -3.25 39.04
N ARG A 298 -3.78 -4.14 40.05
CA ARG A 298 -2.72 -4.04 41.07
C ARG A 298 -1.32 -4.26 40.49
N PHE A 299 -1.20 -4.92 39.32
CA PHE A 299 0.07 -5.24 38.67
C PHE A 299 0.33 -4.45 37.39
N VAL A 300 -0.66 -3.70 36.88
CA VAL A 300 -0.47 -2.88 35.69
C VAL A 300 0.17 -1.56 36.11
N PHE A 301 1.31 -1.24 35.51
CA PHE A 301 1.97 0.07 35.64
C PHE A 301 1.06 1.17 35.08
N GLU A 302 0.12 1.64 35.89
CA GLU A 302 -0.58 2.88 35.63
C GLU A 302 0.35 4.03 35.98
N THR A 303 0.59 4.90 35.01
CA THR A 303 1.20 6.20 35.32
C THR A 303 0.36 6.90 36.40
N LYS A 304 0.95 7.83 37.18
CA LYS A 304 0.21 8.67 38.16
C LYS A 304 -1.04 9.36 37.58
N ARG A 305 -1.21 9.34 36.25
CA ARG A 305 -2.32 9.90 35.48
C ARG A 305 -3.38 8.85 35.05
N GLY A 306 -3.30 7.60 35.52
CA GLY A 306 -4.28 6.54 35.21
C GLY A 306 -4.24 6.06 33.76
N ARG A 307 -3.19 6.40 32.99
CA ARG A 307 -3.01 5.91 31.63
C ARG A 307 -2.08 4.71 31.66
N GLY A 308 -2.62 3.56 31.23
CA GLY A 308 -1.84 2.35 31.00
C GLY A 308 -0.87 2.50 29.81
N PRO A 309 0.15 1.64 29.71
CA PRO A 309 1.18 1.69 28.67
C PRO A 309 0.62 1.54 27.25
N SER A 310 -0.48 0.82 27.08
CA SER A 310 -1.17 0.64 25.78
C SER A 310 -1.59 1.97 25.13
N ASN A 311 -1.98 2.96 25.93
CA ASN A 311 -2.33 4.30 25.42
C ASN A 311 -1.12 5.02 24.83
N PHE A 312 0.05 4.89 25.44
CA PHE A 312 1.28 5.50 24.92
C PHE A 312 1.74 4.81 23.65
N LEU A 313 1.69 3.47 23.64
CA LEU A 313 2.00 2.68 22.46
C LEU A 313 1.07 3.05 21.30
N HIS A 314 -0.23 3.19 21.56
CA HIS A 314 -1.22 3.60 20.56
C HIS A 314 -0.88 4.98 19.97
N VAL A 315 -0.50 5.96 20.78
CA VAL A 315 -0.11 7.29 20.27
C VAL A 315 1.16 7.23 19.43
N ILE A 316 2.21 6.56 19.92
CA ILE A 316 3.50 6.47 19.22
C ILE A 316 3.34 5.75 17.89
N MET A 317 2.68 4.59 17.89
CA MET A 317 2.41 3.81 16.69
C MET A 317 1.57 4.60 15.67
N GLY A 318 0.56 5.36 16.14
CA GLY A 318 -0.24 6.23 15.29
C GLY A 318 0.59 7.30 14.56
N VAL A 319 1.57 7.90 15.24
CA VAL A 319 2.50 8.87 14.60
C VAL A 319 3.41 8.18 13.58
N ILE A 320 3.91 6.98 13.89
CA ILE A 320 4.72 6.19 12.95
C ILE A 320 3.92 5.85 11.70
N ILE A 321 2.65 5.44 11.84
CA ILE A 321 1.76 5.12 10.71
C ILE A 321 1.55 6.33 9.80
N VAL A 322 1.39 7.53 10.36
CA VAL A 322 1.31 8.76 9.56
C VAL A 322 2.60 8.97 8.75
N ALA A 323 3.77 8.81 9.38
CA ALA A 323 5.06 8.95 8.69
C ALA A 323 5.25 7.89 7.58
N VAL A 324 4.89 6.63 7.83
CA VAL A 324 4.90 5.56 6.83
C VAL A 324 3.92 5.87 5.70
N GLY A 325 2.74 6.40 6.00
CA GLY A 325 1.77 6.85 5.00
C GLY A 325 2.33 7.95 4.10
N TRP A 326 3.05 8.91 4.67
CA TRP A 326 3.75 9.95 3.91
C TRP A 326 4.85 9.40 3.00
N SER A 327 5.67 8.48 3.52
CA SER A 327 6.70 7.77 2.75
C SER A 327 6.11 6.94 1.60
N THR A 328 4.99 6.26 1.85
CA THR A 328 4.27 5.48 0.83
C THR A 328 3.79 6.38 -0.31
N CYS A 329 3.24 7.55 0.01
CA CYS A 329 2.81 8.51 -1.00
C CYS A 329 3.98 9.12 -1.78
N TRP A 330 5.09 9.43 -1.10
CA TRP A 330 6.28 9.98 -1.73
C TRP A 330 6.89 9.02 -2.74
N THR A 331 7.15 7.79 -2.32
CA THR A 331 7.73 6.74 -3.17
C THR A 331 6.79 6.33 -4.30
N GLY A 332 5.47 6.39 -4.08
CA GLY A 332 4.49 6.24 -5.16
C GLY A 332 4.60 7.35 -6.22
N LEU A 333 4.84 8.59 -5.76
CA LEU A 333 5.03 9.74 -6.65
C LEU A 333 6.39 9.72 -7.35
N THR A 334 7.49 9.37 -6.67
CA THR A 334 8.84 9.49 -7.25
C THR A 334 9.29 8.25 -8.01
N ASP A 335 8.96 7.06 -7.50
CA ASP A 335 9.54 5.81 -7.98
C ASP A 335 8.55 5.12 -8.92
N GLU A 336 7.33 4.84 -8.44
CA GLU A 336 6.32 4.12 -9.23
C GLU A 336 5.77 4.95 -10.39
N TRP A 337 5.59 6.26 -10.20
CA TRP A 337 5.14 7.14 -11.27
C TRP A 337 6.11 7.10 -12.47
N HIS A 338 7.40 7.21 -12.19
CA HIS A 338 8.45 7.13 -13.20
C HIS A 338 8.54 5.74 -13.82
N ARG A 339 8.56 4.69 -12.97
CA ARG A 339 8.64 3.28 -13.41
C ARG A 339 7.50 2.88 -14.35
N ARG A 340 6.32 3.49 -14.22
CA ARG A 340 5.17 3.25 -15.11
C ARG A 340 5.15 4.09 -16.38
N GLY A 341 6.25 4.78 -16.69
CA GLY A 341 6.37 5.57 -17.91
C GLY A 341 5.60 6.89 -17.87
N HIS A 342 5.15 7.37 -16.71
CA HIS A 342 4.50 8.68 -16.59
C HIS A 342 5.51 9.85 -16.53
N GLY A 343 6.79 9.57 -16.80
CA GLY A 343 7.88 10.54 -16.78
C GLY A 343 8.28 10.99 -15.38
N ILE A 344 9.15 11.98 -15.32
CA ILE A 344 9.57 12.58 -14.04
C ILE A 344 8.43 13.51 -13.55
N PRO A 345 7.93 13.34 -12.32
CA PRO A 345 6.91 14.24 -11.78
C PRO A 345 7.41 15.68 -11.81
N LYS A 346 6.57 16.60 -12.27
CA LYS A 346 6.87 18.04 -12.24
C LYS A 346 7.19 18.47 -10.80
N ASN A 347 8.15 19.38 -10.65
CA ASN A 347 8.58 19.91 -9.34
C ASN A 347 7.42 20.40 -8.46
N GLY A 348 6.34 20.90 -9.07
CA GLY A 348 5.13 21.32 -8.35
C GLY A 348 4.50 20.22 -7.49
N PHE A 349 4.50 18.95 -7.91
CA PHE A 349 3.97 17.85 -7.09
C PHE A 349 4.81 17.61 -5.84
N ARG A 350 6.14 17.69 -5.97
CA ARG A 350 7.08 17.53 -4.85
C ARG A 350 6.91 18.66 -3.83
N ILE A 351 6.79 19.89 -4.31
CA ILE A 351 6.54 21.08 -3.46
C ILE A 351 5.18 20.97 -2.76
N GLY A 352 4.13 20.60 -3.50
CA GLY A 352 2.78 20.45 -2.94
C GLY A 352 2.71 19.38 -1.83
N TRP A 353 3.36 18.23 -2.05
CA TRP A 353 3.49 17.19 -1.02
C TRP A 353 4.19 17.72 0.24
N GLY A 354 5.33 18.40 0.07
CA GLY A 354 6.09 18.98 1.18
C GLY A 354 5.28 20.01 1.97
N MET A 355 4.52 20.87 1.28
CA MET A 355 3.64 21.86 1.91
C MET A 355 2.56 21.22 2.78
N ILE A 356 1.90 20.17 2.29
CA ILE A 356 0.85 19.47 3.04
C ILE A 356 1.42 18.82 4.31
N ILE A 357 2.60 18.21 4.22
CA ILE A 357 3.28 17.63 5.40
C ILE A 357 3.64 18.70 6.42
N MET A 358 4.25 19.80 5.96
CA MET A 358 4.63 20.90 6.84
C MET A 358 3.41 21.51 7.54
N LEU A 359 2.27 21.62 6.85
CA LEU A 359 1.01 22.04 7.45
C LEU A 359 0.59 21.13 8.61
N TRP A 360 0.57 19.81 8.41
CA TRP A 360 0.19 18.86 9.46
C TRP A 360 1.17 18.83 10.63
N ILE A 361 2.48 18.87 10.35
CA ILE A 361 3.52 18.95 11.36
C ILE A 361 3.34 20.22 12.21
N ALA A 362 3.19 21.38 11.56
CA ALA A 362 2.98 22.64 12.24
C ALA A 362 1.71 22.60 13.11
N ALA A 363 0.58 22.12 12.58
CA ALA A 363 -0.66 21.99 13.33
C ALA A 363 -0.51 21.09 14.57
N TYR A 364 0.22 19.97 14.45
CA TYR A 364 0.48 19.07 15.56
C TYR A 364 1.35 19.71 16.64
N PHE A 365 2.45 20.37 16.24
CA PHE A 365 3.36 21.05 17.18
C PHE A 365 2.69 22.25 17.86
N LEU A 366 1.89 23.05 17.14
CA LEU A 366 1.09 24.12 17.74
C LEU A 366 0.11 23.56 18.78
N GLY A 367 -0.52 22.42 18.50
CA GLY A 367 -1.37 21.71 19.46
C GLY A 367 -0.60 21.25 20.71
N ILE A 368 0.63 20.77 20.56
CA ILE A 368 1.48 20.41 21.71
C ILE A 368 1.87 21.65 22.52
N ILE A 369 2.41 22.68 21.88
CA ILE A 369 2.97 23.85 22.55
C ILE A 369 1.88 24.63 23.29
N PHE A 370 0.76 24.92 22.61
CA PHE A 370 -0.26 25.82 23.15
C PHE A 370 -1.38 25.10 23.89
N LEU A 371 -1.76 23.90 23.47
CA LEU A 371 -2.99 23.24 23.94
C LEU A 371 -2.72 22.14 24.97
N LEU A 372 -1.55 21.50 24.95
CA LEU A 372 -1.20 20.47 25.93
C LEU A 372 -1.15 21.01 27.37
N PRO A 373 -0.54 22.18 27.68
CA PRO A 373 -0.52 22.70 29.05
C PRO A 373 -1.94 22.97 29.56
N ARG A 374 -2.80 23.51 28.69
CA ARG A 374 -4.22 23.75 29.00
C ARG A 374 -4.96 22.45 29.26
N GLN A 375 -4.79 21.45 28.41
CA GLN A 375 -5.37 20.12 28.59
C GLN A 375 -4.95 19.52 29.93
N LEU A 376 -3.65 19.58 30.28
CA LEU A 376 -3.14 19.05 31.54
C LEU A 376 -3.76 19.74 32.76
N ARG A 377 -4.00 21.06 32.70
CA ARG A 377 -4.69 21.80 33.76
C ARG A 377 -6.16 21.36 33.91
N ILE A 378 -6.89 21.18 32.81
CA ILE A 378 -8.28 20.71 32.82
C ILE A 378 -8.36 19.31 33.44
N GLU A 379 -7.51 18.39 32.97
CA GLU A 379 -7.46 17.02 33.49
C GLU A 379 -7.04 16.99 34.97
N SER A 380 -6.20 17.92 35.43
CA SER A 380 -5.84 18.03 36.85
C SER A 380 -7.04 18.44 37.70
N LYS A 381 -7.77 19.49 37.30
CA LYS A 381 -8.96 19.95 38.02
C LYS A 381 -10.02 18.85 38.14
N GLN A 382 -10.28 18.13 37.04
CA GLN A 382 -11.23 17.01 37.04
C GLN A 382 -10.82 15.89 38.01
N ARG A 383 -9.52 15.59 38.12
CA ARG A 383 -9.03 14.61 39.09
C ARG A 383 -9.19 15.09 40.53
N ASP A 384 -8.91 16.36 40.79
CA ASP A 384 -9.05 16.93 42.13
C ASP A 384 -10.52 16.95 42.56
N GLU A 385 -11.44 17.24 41.63
CA GLU A 385 -12.89 17.16 41.86
C GLU A 385 -13.36 15.72 42.12
N MET A 386 -12.89 14.74 41.34
CA MET A 386 -13.21 13.32 41.57
C MET A 386 -12.70 12.84 42.94
N ARG A 387 -11.48 13.20 43.34
CA ARG A 387 -10.93 12.86 44.66
C ARG A 387 -11.76 13.45 45.79
N LYS A 388 -12.25 14.70 45.63
CA LYS A 388 -13.14 15.32 46.63
C LYS A 388 -14.48 14.57 46.71
N TYR A 389 -15.05 14.17 45.58
CA TYR A 389 -16.28 13.39 45.55
C TYR A 389 -16.11 12.02 46.21
N GLU A 390 -15.05 11.29 45.87
CA GLU A 390 -14.73 9.97 46.44
C GLU A 390 -14.50 10.07 47.96
N ASN A 391 -13.72 11.05 48.41
CA ASN A 391 -13.54 11.29 49.83
C ASN A 391 -14.87 11.59 50.53
N ASN A 392 -15.71 12.47 49.95
CA ASN A 392 -17.02 12.80 50.49
C ASN A 392 -17.96 11.58 50.53
N GLU A 393 -17.90 10.70 49.52
CA GLU A 393 -18.69 9.47 49.49
C GLU A 393 -18.23 8.48 50.57
N VAL A 394 -16.92 8.32 50.77
CA VAL A 394 -16.35 7.52 51.86
C VAL A 394 -16.81 8.09 53.21
N TYR A 395 -16.70 9.41 53.43
CA TYR A 395 -17.16 10.05 54.67
C TYR A 395 -18.66 9.84 54.89
N ARG A 396 -19.48 9.96 53.84
CA ARG A 396 -20.93 9.73 53.93
C ARG A 396 -21.25 8.28 54.28
N ASN A 397 -20.59 7.32 53.65
CA ASN A 397 -20.81 5.89 53.91
C ASN A 397 -20.37 5.51 55.33
N SER A 398 -19.25 6.06 55.81
CA SER A 398 -18.81 5.89 57.21
C SER A 398 -19.79 6.50 58.20
N ALA A 399 -20.33 7.70 57.91
CA ALA A 399 -21.33 8.33 58.78
C ALA A 399 -22.65 7.56 58.84
N VAL A 400 -23.10 6.99 57.72
CA VAL A 400 -24.30 6.12 57.67
C VAL A 400 -24.07 4.82 58.43
N ALA A 401 -22.89 4.22 58.32
CA ALA A 401 -22.54 3.02 59.08
C ALA A 401 -22.58 3.28 60.59
N LEU A 402 -21.97 4.39 61.05
CA LEU A 402 -22.00 4.80 62.46
C LEU A 402 -23.42 5.12 62.95
N ALA A 403 -24.24 5.80 62.14
CA ALA A 403 -25.63 6.09 62.51
C ALA A 403 -26.49 4.83 62.60
N ASN A 404 -26.28 3.85 61.72
CA ASN A 404 -26.96 2.55 61.78
C ASN A 404 -26.52 1.75 63.02
N GLU A 405 -25.24 1.79 63.39
CA GLU A 405 -24.73 1.15 64.60
C GLU A 405 -25.39 1.74 65.85
N TYR A 406 -25.43 3.07 65.96
CA TYR A 406 -26.12 3.79 67.04
C TYR A 406 -27.62 3.45 67.10
N TYR A 407 -28.30 3.41 65.95
CA TYR A 407 -29.73 3.12 65.89
C TYR A 407 -30.08 1.67 66.31
N MET A 408 -29.20 0.71 66.04
CA MET A 408 -29.39 -0.68 66.47
C MET A 408 -29.18 -0.84 67.98
N GLU A 409 -28.24 -0.10 68.56
CA GLU A 409 -28.01 -0.06 70.01
C GLU A 409 -29.23 0.49 70.77
N GLU A 410 -29.82 1.60 70.29
CA GLU A 410 -30.98 2.25 70.92
C GLU A 410 -32.23 1.36 70.93
N ARG A 411 -32.39 0.46 69.96
CA ARG A 411 -33.52 -0.49 69.91
C ARG A 411 -33.32 -1.75 70.74
N GLY A 412 -32.21 -1.86 71.49
CA GLY A 412 -31.89 -3.06 72.25
C GLY A 412 -31.70 -4.30 71.37
N VAL A 413 -31.52 -4.11 70.05
CA VAL A 413 -31.16 -5.18 69.13
C VAL A 413 -29.68 -5.45 69.38
N LYS A 414 -29.39 -6.41 70.27
CA LYS A 414 -28.04 -6.92 70.44
C LYS A 414 -27.57 -7.44 69.09
N VAL A 415 -26.80 -6.62 68.38
CA VAL A 415 -26.01 -7.06 67.24
C VAL A 415 -25.05 -8.10 67.83
N PHE A 416 -25.24 -9.37 67.48
CA PHE A 416 -24.27 -10.41 67.77
C PHE A 416 -22.99 -10.01 67.04
N SER A 417 -22.09 -9.32 67.73
CA SER A 417 -20.72 -9.16 67.29
C SER A 417 -20.19 -10.58 67.03
N PRO A 418 -19.63 -10.88 65.84
CA PRO A 418 -18.84 -12.08 65.66
C PRO A 418 -17.56 -11.91 66.49
N THR A 419 -17.66 -12.13 67.81
CA THR A 419 -16.53 -12.15 68.73
C THR A 419 -15.84 -13.50 68.63
N SER A 420 -14.62 -13.45 68.08
CA SER A 420 -13.38 -13.84 68.76
C SER A 420 -13.01 -15.31 69.02
N ASP A 421 -13.71 -16.32 68.51
CA ASP A 421 -13.26 -17.73 68.59
C ASP A 421 -12.70 -18.29 67.26
N MET A 422 -11.76 -17.58 66.63
CA MET A 422 -10.76 -18.26 65.78
C MET A 422 -9.46 -18.37 66.56
N HIS A 423 -9.40 -19.45 67.35
CA HIS A 423 -8.20 -19.98 67.95
C HIS A 423 -7.05 -20.07 66.93
N GLN A 424 -5.87 -19.68 67.41
CA GLN A 424 -4.56 -20.00 66.83
C GLN A 424 -4.49 -21.48 66.43
N LEU A 425 -4.33 -21.75 65.14
CA LEU A 425 -3.72 -22.99 64.66
C LEU A 425 -2.55 -22.61 63.76
N SER A 426 -1.36 -22.63 64.34
CA SER A 426 -0.09 -22.71 63.61
C SER A 426 -0.05 -24.00 62.79
N PRO A 427 0.42 -23.98 61.53
CA PRO A 427 0.75 -25.21 60.83
C PRO A 427 2.20 -25.59 61.17
N GLU A 428 2.34 -26.59 62.03
CA GLU A 428 3.59 -27.33 62.17
C GLU A 428 3.71 -28.28 60.97
N VAL A 429 4.77 -28.10 60.20
CA VAL A 429 5.14 -28.94 59.05
C VAL A 429 5.87 -30.17 59.60
N HIS A 430 5.23 -31.33 59.56
CA HIS A 430 5.93 -32.61 59.45
C HIS A 430 5.15 -33.59 58.57
N GLY A 431 5.90 -34.23 57.67
CA GLY A 431 5.37 -35.02 56.56
C GLY A 431 5.11 -36.49 56.87
N ASN A 432 5.05 -37.22 55.75
CA ASN A 432 4.76 -38.64 55.54
C ASN A 432 3.29 -39.06 55.50
N GLY A 433 2.80 -39.24 54.28
CA GLY A 433 2.81 -40.58 53.69
C GLY A 433 1.52 -41.39 53.82
N ASN A 434 0.89 -41.53 52.65
CA ASN A 434 0.10 -42.67 52.16
C ASN A 434 -1.44 -42.61 52.29
N ASP A 435 -2.03 -42.89 51.13
CA ASP A 435 -3.31 -43.55 50.86
C ASP A 435 -4.58 -42.69 50.60
N LEU A 436 -4.98 -42.77 49.33
CA LEU A 436 -6.27 -42.49 48.67
C LEU A 436 -7.46 -43.24 49.34
N PRO A 437 -8.72 -43.17 48.84
CA PRO A 437 -9.53 -42.07 48.24
C PRO A 437 -10.98 -42.01 48.79
N ARG A 438 -11.73 -40.91 48.59
CA ARG A 438 -13.17 -40.90 48.15
C ARG A 438 -13.82 -39.51 48.16
N SER A 439 -14.50 -39.20 47.06
CA SER A 439 -15.60 -38.23 46.88
C SER A 439 -16.86 -38.67 47.68
N PRO A 440 -18.04 -37.99 47.70
CA PRO A 440 -18.48 -36.77 46.98
C PRO A 440 -19.44 -35.82 47.78
N THR A 441 -20.02 -34.84 47.05
CA THR A 441 -21.29 -34.10 47.25
C THR A 441 -21.26 -32.79 48.04
N HIS A 442 -21.42 -31.61 47.40
CA HIS A 442 -22.64 -30.94 46.89
C HIS A 442 -23.61 -30.46 48.00
N SER A 443 -23.58 -29.15 48.28
CA SER A 443 -24.71 -28.42 48.89
C SER A 443 -24.97 -27.14 48.08
N GLN A 444 -26.19 -27.05 47.57
CA GLN A 444 -26.72 -25.99 46.72
C GLN A 444 -26.97 -24.71 47.53
N TYR A 445 -26.65 -23.55 46.94
CA TYR A 445 -27.19 -22.25 47.36
C TYR A 445 -28.18 -21.76 46.32
N THR A 446 -29.43 -21.60 46.74
CA THR A 446 -30.55 -21.08 45.98
C THR A 446 -30.47 -19.55 45.94
N PHE A 447 -30.40 -18.96 44.74
CA PHE A 447 -30.50 -17.52 44.54
C PHE A 447 -31.96 -17.13 44.27
N GLN A 448 -32.48 -16.19 45.05
CA GLN A 448 -33.83 -15.66 44.94
C GLN A 448 -33.86 -14.57 43.84
N SER A 449 -34.62 -14.81 42.77
CA SER A 449 -34.79 -13.90 41.64
C SER A 449 -35.87 -12.85 41.90
N TYR A 450 -35.58 -11.58 41.61
CA TYR A 450 -36.57 -10.49 41.53
C TYR A 450 -37.28 -10.46 40.17
N PRO A 451 -38.52 -9.91 40.09
CA PRO A 451 -39.38 -10.05 38.92
C PRO A 451 -38.97 -9.14 37.74
N ARG A 452 -39.16 -9.67 36.53
CA ARG A 452 -38.88 -9.06 35.24
C ARG A 452 -40.10 -8.23 34.79
N SER A 453 -39.90 -6.99 34.36
CA SER A 453 -40.93 -6.14 33.74
C SER A 453 -41.26 -6.60 32.30
N PRO A 454 -42.43 -6.23 31.73
CA PRO A 454 -42.95 -6.85 30.51
C PRO A 454 -42.26 -6.34 29.24
N GLU A 455 -42.07 -7.27 28.29
CA GLU A 455 -41.57 -7.05 26.94
C GLU A 455 -42.54 -6.20 26.09
N THR A 456 -42.00 -5.22 25.37
CA THR A 456 -42.65 -4.60 24.22
C THR A 456 -42.16 -5.26 22.94
N SER A 457 -43.09 -5.84 22.18
CA SER A 457 -42.86 -6.46 20.86
C SER A 457 -42.27 -5.48 19.84
N PRO A 458 -41.34 -5.92 18.98
CA PRO A 458 -40.99 -5.18 17.77
C PRO A 458 -41.92 -5.59 16.61
N SER A 459 -42.46 -4.57 15.97
CA SER A 459 -43.15 -4.60 14.69
C SER A 459 -42.29 -5.21 13.58
N GLN A 460 -42.88 -6.15 12.85
CA GLN A 460 -42.32 -6.71 11.63
C GLN A 460 -42.18 -5.63 10.54
N LEU A 461 -40.99 -5.57 9.94
CA LEU A 461 -40.78 -4.94 8.63
C LEU A 461 -40.25 -5.99 7.67
N ASN A 462 -41.12 -6.27 6.70
CA ASN A 462 -40.97 -7.17 5.57
C ASN A 462 -40.00 -6.54 4.56
N ILE A 463 -38.88 -7.18 4.25
CA ILE A 463 -38.10 -6.88 3.03
C ILE A 463 -37.81 -8.21 2.33
N SER A 464 -38.39 -8.29 1.13
CA SER A 464 -38.33 -9.39 0.18
C SER A 464 -37.00 -9.45 -0.58
N SER A 465 -36.56 -10.70 -0.79
CA SER A 465 -35.83 -11.27 -1.94
C SER A 465 -34.96 -10.39 -2.84
N PHE A 466 -33.67 -10.71 -2.90
CA PHE A 466 -32.83 -10.92 -4.10
C PHE A 466 -31.61 -11.70 -3.56
N GLY A 467 -31.24 -12.91 -3.96
CA GLY A 467 -31.08 -13.46 -5.31
C GLY A 467 -29.73 -14.18 -5.30
N ASN A 468 -29.76 -15.50 -5.08
CA ASN A 468 -28.63 -16.41 -4.98
C ASN A 468 -27.99 -16.67 -6.36
N SER A 469 -26.66 -16.67 -6.44
CA SER A 469 -25.81 -17.37 -7.46
C SER A 469 -24.37 -16.82 -7.32
N SER A 470 -23.25 -17.55 -7.13
CA SER A 470 -22.93 -18.94 -7.46
C SER A 470 -21.67 -19.43 -6.70
N SER A 471 -21.75 -20.67 -6.21
CA SER A 471 -20.78 -21.77 -6.42
C SER A 471 -19.27 -21.50 -6.28
N THR A 472 -18.75 -21.84 -5.10
CA THR A 472 -17.39 -22.29 -4.83
C THR A 472 -17.11 -23.65 -5.47
N TYR A 473 -16.06 -23.75 -6.31
CA TYR A 473 -15.44 -25.00 -6.71
C TYR A 473 -14.01 -25.02 -6.15
N PHE A 474 -13.77 -25.82 -5.10
CA PHE A 474 -12.43 -26.13 -4.59
C PHE A 474 -12.05 -27.51 -5.14
N GLY A 475 -11.17 -27.53 -6.13
CA GLY A 475 -10.55 -28.76 -6.64
C GLY A 475 -9.22 -29.01 -5.95
N HIS A 476 -9.13 -30.13 -5.23
CA HIS A 476 -7.88 -30.74 -4.77
C HIS A 476 -7.02 -31.15 -5.97
N PHE A 477 -5.74 -30.75 -5.98
CA PHE A 477 -4.71 -31.43 -6.77
C PHE A 477 -3.51 -31.77 -5.89
N ALA A 478 -3.20 -33.07 -5.88
CA ALA A 478 -2.05 -33.67 -5.26
C ALA A 478 -0.78 -33.35 -6.07
N ALA A 479 0.32 -33.08 -5.38
CA ALA A 479 1.65 -32.89 -5.96
C ALA A 479 2.33 -34.26 -6.19
N PRO A 480 2.98 -34.49 -7.34
CA PRO A 480 4.03 -35.48 -7.46
C PRO A 480 5.41 -34.85 -7.25
N GLY A 481 6.29 -35.61 -6.60
CA GLY A 481 7.56 -35.18 -6.03
C GLY A 481 8.60 -34.66 -7.02
N ALA A 482 9.38 -33.69 -6.54
CA ALA A 482 10.59 -33.20 -7.18
C ALA A 482 11.82 -33.95 -6.63
N PRO A 483 12.79 -34.35 -7.47
CA PRO A 483 14.07 -34.87 -7.03
C PRO A 483 15.01 -33.75 -6.55
N ALA A 484 15.87 -34.08 -5.59
CA ALA A 484 16.83 -33.18 -4.94
C ALA A 484 17.92 -32.66 -5.91
N PRO A 485 18.39 -31.41 -5.76
CA PRO A 485 19.53 -30.91 -6.51
C PRO A 485 20.87 -31.36 -5.90
N PRO A 486 21.92 -31.56 -6.73
CA PRO A 486 23.26 -31.90 -6.25
C PRO A 486 24.04 -30.68 -5.72
N ASN A 487 24.91 -30.98 -4.75
CA ASN A 487 25.86 -30.09 -4.08
C ASN A 487 26.72 -29.25 -5.03
N PRO A 488 26.92 -27.93 -4.78
CA PRO A 488 27.91 -27.15 -5.51
C PRO A 488 29.31 -27.31 -4.89
N SER A 489 30.25 -27.73 -5.72
CA SER A 489 31.69 -27.72 -5.49
C SER A 489 32.25 -26.29 -5.52
N ARG A 490 33.14 -26.03 -4.55
CA ARG A 490 33.94 -24.82 -4.31
C ARG A 490 35.09 -24.68 -5.32
N PRO A 491 35.46 -23.44 -5.71
CA PRO A 491 36.87 -23.01 -5.70
C PRO A 491 36.99 -21.66 -4.95
N GLU A 492 37.84 -21.48 -3.94
CA GLU A 492 39.30 -21.26 -3.98
C GLU A 492 39.77 -20.22 -5.01
N GLY A 493 40.04 -19.00 -4.53
CA GLY A 493 41.31 -18.33 -4.81
C GLY A 493 41.26 -16.94 -5.45
N LEU A 494 41.89 -15.99 -4.74
CA LEU A 494 42.71 -14.86 -5.21
C LEU A 494 42.10 -13.44 -5.29
N ASP A 495 42.49 -12.67 -4.25
CA ASP A 495 43.28 -11.43 -4.30
C ASP A 495 42.94 -10.29 -5.27
N GLY A 496 42.77 -9.10 -4.67
CA GLY A 496 43.46 -7.90 -5.12
C GLY A 496 42.60 -6.64 -5.34
N GLY A 497 42.94 -5.57 -4.62
CA GLY A 497 42.83 -4.20 -5.17
C GLY A 497 41.74 -3.30 -4.59
N SER A 498 41.99 -2.75 -3.40
CA SER A 498 41.32 -1.55 -2.88
C SER A 498 41.76 -0.30 -3.66
N VAL A 499 40.83 0.41 -4.29
CA VAL A 499 41.01 1.81 -4.71
C VAL A 499 39.85 2.63 -4.17
N GLU A 500 40.20 3.47 -3.20
CA GLU A 500 39.36 4.41 -2.47
C GLU A 500 39.36 5.74 -3.27
N HIS A 501 38.17 6.20 -3.68
CA HIS A 501 38.01 7.53 -4.28
C HIS A 501 36.93 8.30 -3.52
N ASP A 502 37.39 9.22 -2.67
CA ASP A 502 36.59 10.27 -2.05
C ASP A 502 36.13 11.31 -3.09
N PRO A 503 34.84 11.73 -3.06
CA PRO A 503 34.43 12.97 -3.70
C PRO A 503 34.44 14.17 -2.72
N PRO A 504 34.74 15.39 -3.21
CA PRO A 504 34.98 16.55 -2.36
C PRO A 504 33.70 17.20 -1.82
N ALA A 505 33.81 17.65 -0.57
CA ALA A 505 32.82 18.44 0.15
C ALA A 505 32.59 19.80 -0.53
N THR A 506 31.33 20.12 -0.84
CA THR A 506 30.90 21.46 -1.25
C THR A 506 30.26 22.19 -0.07
N ASN A 507 30.96 23.22 0.40
CA ASN A 507 30.48 24.20 1.36
C ASN A 507 29.51 25.18 0.67
N LEU A 508 28.26 25.23 1.13
CA LEU A 508 27.30 26.30 0.79
C LEU A 508 26.86 26.97 2.09
N SER A 509 27.55 28.07 2.41
CA SER A 509 27.22 28.99 3.49
C SER A 509 25.96 29.79 3.17
N ALA A 510 25.06 29.82 4.14
CA ALA A 510 23.81 30.56 4.15
C ALA A 510 24.02 32.09 4.10
N ASN A 511 23.14 32.79 3.40
CA ASN A 511 22.89 34.23 3.56
C ASN A 511 21.38 34.44 3.68
N LEU A 512 20.90 34.57 4.92
CA LEU A 512 19.50 34.89 5.25
C LEU A 512 19.50 36.26 5.95
N SER A 513 19.17 37.29 5.18
CA SER A 513 18.97 38.65 5.65
C SER A 513 17.66 38.72 6.44
N ALA A 514 17.75 39.08 7.72
CA ALA A 514 16.60 39.28 8.60
C ALA A 514 15.83 40.56 8.21
N VAL A 515 14.53 40.41 7.95
CA VAL A 515 13.57 41.52 7.80
C VAL A 515 12.89 41.73 9.16
N THR A 516 13.19 42.85 9.80
CA THR A 516 12.57 43.27 11.07
C THR A 516 11.37 44.17 10.75
N ILE A 517 10.16 43.75 11.14
CA ILE A 517 8.94 44.57 11.09
C ILE A 517 8.60 45.02 12.53
N PRO A 518 8.42 46.32 12.81
CA PRO A 518 8.01 46.77 14.14
C PRO A 518 6.51 46.55 14.35
N ILE A 519 6.16 45.88 15.46
CA ILE A 519 4.77 45.74 15.93
C ILE A 519 4.51 46.81 16.97
N THR A 520 3.64 47.76 16.64
CA THR A 520 3.14 48.79 17.56
C THR A 520 2.02 48.20 18.43
N LEU A 521 2.24 48.11 19.75
CA LEU A 521 1.24 47.68 20.73
C LEU A 521 0.35 48.87 21.14
N ALA A 522 -0.97 48.72 21.00
CA ALA A 522 -1.96 49.63 21.54
C ALA A 522 -2.29 49.29 23.02
N PRO A 523 -2.64 50.27 23.86
CA PRO A 523 -2.85 50.07 25.30
C PRO A 523 -4.17 49.35 25.61
N SER A 524 -4.11 48.37 26.51
CA SER A 524 -5.26 47.59 26.97
C SER A 524 -6.16 48.41 27.90
N LYS A 525 -7.46 48.51 27.56
CA LYS A 525 -8.51 48.96 28.49
C LYS A 525 -8.72 47.92 29.60
N ALA A 526 -8.78 48.38 30.84
CA ALA A 526 -9.11 47.57 32.01
C ALA A 526 -10.54 47.00 31.90
N VAL A 527 -10.65 45.67 32.06
CA VAL A 527 -11.91 44.94 32.12
C VAL A 527 -12.16 44.57 33.58
N SER A 528 -13.34 44.91 34.09
CA SER A 528 -13.82 44.59 35.44
C SER A 528 -13.99 43.08 35.65
N PRO A 529 -13.81 42.57 36.88
CA PRO A 529 -13.85 41.14 37.16
C PRO A 529 -15.27 40.56 36.99
N PRO A 530 -15.40 39.32 36.47
CA PRO A 530 -16.68 38.66 36.31
C PRO A 530 -17.27 38.22 37.66
N PRO A 531 -18.61 38.13 37.78
CA PRO A 531 -19.29 37.67 38.99
C PRO A 531 -19.00 36.19 39.27
N PRO A 532 -19.11 35.76 40.55
CA PRO A 532 -18.80 34.40 40.96
C PRO A 532 -19.74 33.37 40.31
N PRO A 533 -19.22 32.15 40.01
CA PRO A 533 -19.99 31.11 39.33
C PRO A 533 -21.11 30.57 40.24
N ARG A 534 -22.31 30.39 39.66
CA ARG A 534 -23.41 29.69 40.31
C ARG A 534 -23.03 28.23 40.57
N PRO A 535 -23.48 27.63 41.69
CA PRO A 535 -23.22 26.22 41.97
C PRO A 535 -23.84 25.32 40.90
N PRO A 536 -23.17 24.21 40.53
CA PRO A 536 -23.64 23.31 39.50
C PRO A 536 -24.96 22.65 39.92
N ARG A 537 -25.94 22.73 39.02
CA ARG A 537 -27.21 21.99 39.11
C ARG A 537 -26.88 20.49 39.13
N GLN A 538 -27.19 19.81 40.22
CA GLN A 538 -27.02 18.36 40.34
C GLN A 538 -27.81 17.67 39.22
N HIS A 539 -27.10 17.17 38.21
CA HIS A 539 -27.68 16.26 37.23
C HIS A 539 -27.59 14.83 37.77
N ASN A 540 -28.76 14.23 37.90
CA ASN A 540 -28.98 12.90 38.43
C ASN A 540 -28.38 11.86 37.48
N TRP A 541 -27.18 11.37 37.79
CA TRP A 541 -26.40 10.41 36.99
C TRP A 541 -27.08 9.04 36.81
N ASN A 542 -28.19 8.77 37.51
CA ASN A 542 -28.90 7.49 37.43
C ASN A 542 -29.72 7.31 36.13
N LEU A 543 -29.89 8.34 35.29
CA LEU A 543 -30.68 8.23 34.05
C LEU A 543 -29.88 7.83 32.79
N MET A 544 -28.54 7.79 32.81
CA MET A 544 -27.75 7.44 31.62
C MET A 544 -27.35 5.96 31.51
N LYS A 545 -27.56 5.14 32.54
CA LYS A 545 -27.27 3.70 32.46
C LYS A 545 -28.31 2.87 31.70
N ASN A 546 -29.48 3.43 31.39
CA ASN A 546 -30.57 2.73 30.70
C ASN A 546 -30.70 3.09 29.21
N LYS A 547 -29.70 3.74 28.60
CA LYS A 547 -29.65 4.01 27.16
C LYS A 547 -28.22 3.83 26.60
N ILE A 548 -27.68 2.63 26.72
CA ILE A 548 -26.65 2.07 25.82
C ILE A 548 -27.08 0.65 25.49
#